data_AF-A0AAV0AKJ1-F1
#
_entry.id   AF-A0AAV0AKJ1-F1
#
_cell.length_a   1.000
_cell.length_b   1.000
_cell.length_c   1.000
_cell.angle_alpha   90.00
_cell.angle_beta   90.00
_cell.angle_gamma   90.00
#
_symmetry.space_group_name_H-M   'P 1'
#
loop_
_entity.id
_entity.type
_entity.pdbx_description
1 polymer ?
#
loop_
_entity_poly.entity_id
_entity_poly.type
_entity_poly.pdbx_seq_one_letter_code
_entity_poly.pdbx_strand_id
1 'polypeptide(L)' 'IVDQVIGDPFLYNLLFQSQASLNGTSCCTRYLALKDETNHIVDDPQNITNTVCSASQRATESVGIATPTYYANLV' A
#
# COMPACT_ATOMS: atom_id res chain seq x y z
N ILE A 1 9.19 -4.21 -1.98
CA ILE A 1 7.83 -4.70 -2.28
C ILE A 1 7.92 -6.22 -2.37
N VAL A 2 7.01 -6.96 -1.74
CA VAL A 2 7.05 -8.43 -1.72
C VAL A 2 5.71 -8.97 -2.23
N ASP A 3 5.75 -9.65 -3.37
CA ASP A 3 4.56 -10.13 -4.09
C ASP A 3 4.45 -11.67 -4.11
N GLN A 4 5.58 -12.40 -4.08
CA GLN A 4 5.58 -13.84 -4.45
C GLN A 4 5.90 -14.83 -3.32
N VAL A 5 6.37 -14.38 -2.15
CA VAL A 5 6.91 -15.30 -1.12
C VAL A 5 5.95 -15.49 0.07
N ILE A 6 5.11 -14.50 0.37
CA ILE A 6 4.27 -14.45 1.59
C ILE A 6 2.80 -14.15 1.22
N GLY A 7 2.48 -14.14 -0.07
CA GLY A 7 1.14 -13.86 -0.59
C GLY A 7 0.20 -15.07 -0.53
N ASP A 8 -1.10 -14.82 -0.65
CA ASP A 8 -2.11 -15.87 -0.76
C ASP A 8 -2.13 -16.38 -2.20
N PRO A 9 -2.13 -17.70 -2.45
CA PRO A 9 -2.06 -18.23 -3.82
C PRO A 9 -3.35 -18.03 -4.63
N PHE A 10 -4.47 -17.73 -3.98
CA PHE A 10 -5.78 -17.55 -4.63
C PHE A 10 -6.23 -16.09 -4.72
N LEU A 11 -5.68 -15.23 -3.87
CA LEU A 11 -6.09 -13.85 -3.73
C LEU A 11 -4.91 -12.95 -4.09
N TYR A 12 -5.16 -11.94 -4.92
CA TYR A 12 -4.13 -10.97 -5.23
C TYR A 12 -3.90 -10.06 -4.02
N ASN A 13 -2.82 -10.33 -3.28
CA ASN A 13 -2.41 -9.57 -2.11
C ASN A 13 -1.00 -9.00 -2.27
N LEU A 14 -0.84 -7.76 -1.87
CA LEU A 14 0.42 -7.03 -1.96
C LEU A 14 0.90 -6.66 -0.56
N LEU A 15 2.13 -7.02 -0.23
CA LEU A 15 2.81 -6.57 0.98
C LEU A 15 3.88 -5.54 0.61
N PHE A 16 3.71 -4.30 1.06
CA PHE A 16 4.75 -3.30 0.92
C PHE A 16 4.81 -2.30 2.08
N GLN A 17 5.99 -1.71 2.21
CA GLN A 17 6.28 -0.67 3.16
C GLN A 17 6.48 0.63 2.38
N SER A 18 5.61 1.61 2.57
CA SER A 18 5.71 2.94 1.96
C SER A 18 6.50 3.95 2.80
N GLN A 19 6.39 3.86 4.13
CA GLN A 19 6.99 4.81 5.06
C GLN A 19 8.35 4.34 5.58
N ALA A 20 9.28 5.28 5.76
CA ALA A 20 10.48 5.04 6.52
C ALA A 20 10.15 4.98 8.03
N SER A 21 10.59 3.93 8.72
CA SER A 21 10.42 3.85 10.17
C SER A 21 11.45 4.72 10.87
N LEU A 22 10.97 5.76 11.55
CA LEU A 22 11.83 6.66 12.33
C LEU A 22 12.37 6.01 13.61
N ASN A 23 11.62 5.08 14.21
CA ASN A 23 12.08 4.31 15.36
C ASN A 23 11.44 2.92 15.39
N GLY A 24 12.23 1.89 15.70
CA GLY A 24 11.78 0.49 15.74
C GLY A 24 11.65 -0.18 14.37
N THR A 25 11.01 -1.36 14.35
CA THR A 25 10.80 -2.15 13.14
C THR A 25 9.57 -1.64 12.36
N SER A 26 9.69 -1.53 11.05
CA SER A 26 8.59 -1.16 10.16
C SER A 26 7.49 -2.23 10.14
N CYS A 27 6.25 -1.78 10.33
CA CYS A 27 5.07 -2.62 10.09
C CYS A 27 4.62 -2.44 8.64
N CYS A 28 4.84 -3.49 7.82
CA CYS A 28 4.40 -3.54 6.42
C CYS A 28 2.87 -3.52 6.32
N THR A 29 2.36 -2.84 5.31
CA THR A 29 0.93 -2.79 5.02
C THR A 29 0.56 -3.86 4.01
N ARG A 30 -0.51 -4.60 4.30
CA ARG A 30 -1.09 -5.61 3.42
C ARG A 30 -2.28 -5.02 2.68
N TYR A 31 -2.21 -5.00 1.36
CA TYR A 31 -3.31 -4.65 0.47
C TYR A 31 -3.88 -5.92 -0.15
N LEU A 32 -5.19 -5.95 -0.31
CA LEU A 32 -5.93 -7.07 -0.90
C LEU A 32 -6.84 -6.52 -2.00
N ALA A 33 -6.65 -6.96 -3.23
CA ALA A 33 -7.58 -6.63 -4.31
C ALA A 33 -8.77 -7.58 -4.23
N LEU A 34 -9.92 -7.07 -3.80
CA LEU A 34 -11.17 -7.83 -3.74
C LEU A 34 -11.85 -7.94 -5.09
N LYS A 35 -11.71 -6.91 -5.93
CA LYS A 35 -12.34 -6.81 -7.23
C LYS A 35 -11.44 -6.00 -8.16
N ASP A 36 -11.05 -6.59 -9.27
CA ASP A 36 -10.35 -5.92 -10.35
C ASP A 36 -11.19 -6.04 -11.63
N GLU A 37 -11.60 -4.90 -12.20
CA GLU A 37 -12.28 -4.85 -13.50
C GLU A 37 -11.36 -4.30 -14.60
N THR A 38 -10.19 -3.82 -14.22
CA THR A 38 -9.34 -2.99 -15.09
C THR A 38 -8.15 -3.78 -15.68
N ASN A 39 -8.07 -5.09 -15.45
CA ASN A 39 -7.04 -6.00 -15.96
C ASN A 39 -5.63 -5.40 -15.81
N HIS A 40 -5.31 -4.86 -14.64
CA HIS A 40 -4.02 -4.21 -14.42
C HIS A 40 -2.90 -5.25 -14.40
N ILE A 41 -1.79 -4.93 -15.08
CA ILE A 41 -0.54 -5.69 -14.98
C ILE A 41 -0.05 -5.57 -13.53
N VAL A 42 0.51 -6.63 -12.97
CA VAL A 42 0.91 -6.75 -11.55
C VAL A 42 1.77 -5.58 -11.03
N ASP A 43 2.53 -4.88 -11.89
CA ASP A 43 3.32 -3.70 -11.53
C ASP A 43 2.49 -2.40 -11.37
N ASP A 44 1.37 -2.25 -12.08
CA ASP A 44 0.51 -1.06 -12.02
C ASP A 44 -0.06 -0.78 -10.62
N PRO A 45 -0.71 -1.74 -9.93
CA PRO A 45 -1.25 -1.47 -8.61
C PRO A 45 -0.15 -1.15 -7.59
N GLN A 46 1.07 -1.67 -7.75
CA GLN A 46 2.19 -1.36 -6.87
C GLN A 46 2.58 0.12 -6.98
N ASN A 47 2.71 0.61 -8.22
CA ASN A 47 3.08 1.98 -8.48
C ASN A 47 1.96 2.96 -8.06
N ILE A 48 0.71 2.62 -8.34
CA ILE A 48 -0.46 3.41 -7.92
C ILE A 48 -0.49 3.54 -6.40
N THR A 49 -0.36 2.42 -5.68
CA THR A 49 -0.46 2.44 -4.21
C THR A 49 0.69 3.23 -3.58
N ASN A 50 1.90 3.14 -4.15
CA ASN A 50 3.04 3.95 -3.72
C ASN A 50 2.79 5.46 -3.96
N THR A 51 2.30 5.82 -5.14
CA THR A 51 1.98 7.21 -5.50
C THR A 51 0.93 7.81 -4.57
N VAL A 52 -0.14 7.05 -4.28
CA VAL A 52 -1.21 7.47 -3.37
C VAL A 52 -0.70 7.63 -1.93
N CYS A 53 0.25 6.81 -1.49
CA CYS A 53 0.88 6.92 -0.17
C CYS A 53 1.69 8.21 0.02
N SER A 54 2.34 8.68 -1.04
CA SER A 54 3.14 9.91 -1.05
C SER A 54 2.29 11.18 -1.20
N ALA A 55 0.99 11.06 -1.51
CA ALA A 55 0.10 12.18 -1.80
C ALA A 55 -0.55 12.83 -0.56
N SER A 56 -0.08 12.54 0.65
CA SER A 56 -0.62 13.12 1.88
C SER A 56 -0.29 14.61 1.99
N GLN A 57 -1.30 15.45 2.20
CA GLN A 57 -1.11 16.90 2.37
C GLN A 57 -0.71 17.30 3.79
N ARG A 58 -0.84 16.39 4.77
CA ARG A 58 -0.54 16.70 6.19
C ARG A 58 0.88 16.37 6.60
N ALA A 59 1.56 15.50 5.86
CA ALA A 59 2.93 15.09 6.12
C ALA A 59 3.72 15.13 4.81
N THR A 60 4.95 15.63 4.85
CA THR A 60 5.88 15.63 3.71
C THR A 60 6.55 14.27 3.49
N GLU A 61 6.21 13.29 4.32
CA GLU A 61 6.73 11.92 4.31
C GLU A 61 5.66 10.96 3.79
N SER A 62 6.08 9.87 3.15
CA SER A 62 5.16 8.79 2.78
C SER A 62 4.52 8.18 4.02
N VAL A 63 3.19 8.06 3.99
CA VAL A 63 2.41 7.47 5.08
C VAL A 63 2.39 5.95 4.92
N GLY A 64 2.36 5.17 6.01
CA GLY A 64 2.30 3.70 5.97
C GLY A 64 1.05 3.11 5.32
N ILE A 65 -0.04 3.87 5.30
CA ILE A 65 -1.33 3.46 4.72
C ILE A 65 -1.72 4.44 3.61
N ALA A 66 -2.54 4.00 2.65
CA ALA A 66 -3.02 4.86 1.59
C ALA A 66 -3.68 6.13 2.16
N THR A 67 -3.30 7.29 1.62
CA THR A 67 -3.83 8.61 1.99
C THR A 67 -5.37 8.70 2.12
N PRO A 68 -6.18 8.15 1.19
CA PRO A 68 -7.64 8.17 1.35
C PRO A 68 -8.11 7.39 2.57
N THR A 69 -7.54 6.21 2.83
CA THR A 69 -7.85 5.40 4.03
C THR A 69 -7.42 6.13 5.30
N TYR A 70 -6.26 6.79 5.27
CA TYR A 70 -5.79 7.61 6.38
C TYR A 70 -6.77 8.74 6.71
N TYR A 71 -7.30 9.43 5.69
CA TYR A 71 -8.31 10.47 5.89
C TYR A 71 -9.66 9.92 6.34
N ALA A 72 -10.10 8.77 5.82
CA ALA A 72 -11.33 8.13 6.27
C ALA A 72 -11.29 7.75 7.75
N ASN A 73 -10.12 7.42 8.29
CA ASN A 73 -9.95 7.13 9.71
C ASN A 73 -9.91 8.38 10.61
N LEU A 74 -9.65 9.56 10.03
CA LEU A 74 -9.60 10.83 10.78
C LEU A 74 -10.97 11.51 10.90
N VAL A 75 -11.94 11.10 10.10
CA VAL A 75 -13.34 11.57 10.13
C VAL A 75 -14.14 10.72 11.10
#